data_AF-W5MT68-F1
#
_entry.id   AF-W5MT68-F1
#
_cell.length_a   1.000
_cell.length_b   1.000
_cell.length_c   1.000
_cell.angle_alpha   90.00
_cell.angle_beta   90.00
_cell.angle_gamma   90.00
#
_symmetry.space_group_name_H-M   'P 1'
#
loop_
_entity.id
_entity.type
_entity.pdbx_description
1 polymer ?
#
loop_
_entity_poly.entity_id
_entity_poly.type
_entity_poly.pdbx_seq_one_letter_code
_entity_poly.pdbx_strand_id
1 'polypeptide(L)'
;SKTQYTALLFITLPPPGLTRVSALTVCGSVGRDVTLPCRYSVRDHGVTTMCWGRGELPLSGCNNMIISTDGQRVDSRLSERYQLLGQLTGGDVSLTILHAQESDSGFYGCRVEIPGWFNDHKLTV
;
A
#
# COMPACT_ATOMS: atom_id res chain seq x y z
N SER A 1 26.29 -16.68 -13.58
CA SER A 1 26.57 -15.25 -13.37
C SER A 1 25.24 -14.52 -13.34
N LYS A 2 24.81 -13.99 -12.19
CA LYS A 2 23.66 -13.07 -12.11
C LYS A 2 24.19 -11.76 -11.55
N THR A 3 24.32 -10.77 -12.42
CA THR A 3 24.78 -9.42 -12.08
C THR A 3 23.83 -8.82 -11.05
N GLN A 4 24.34 -8.57 -9.84
CA GLN A 4 23.65 -7.75 -8.83
C GLN A 4 23.90 -6.29 -9.19
N TYR A 5 22.89 -5.59 -9.69
CA TYR A 5 22.95 -4.14 -9.82
C TYR A 5 22.55 -3.54 -8.46
N THR A 6 23.56 -3.08 -7.72
CA THR A 6 23.33 -2.23 -6.54
C THR A 6 23.12 -0.81 -7.05
N ALA A 7 21.87 -0.36 -7.10
CA ALA A 7 21.57 1.04 -7.42
C ALA A 7 21.88 1.91 -6.19
N LEU A 8 22.91 2.76 -6.30
CA LEU A 8 23.20 3.81 -5.33
C LEU A 8 22.14 4.92 -5.50
N LEU A 9 21.32 5.16 -4.49
CA LEU A 9 20.32 6.23 -4.52
C LEU A 9 20.95 7.56 -4.08
N PHE A 10 20.97 8.53 -4.98
CA PHE A 10 21.23 9.93 -4.66
C PHE A 10 20.04 10.48 -3.87
N ILE A 11 20.27 10.94 -2.64
CA ILE A 11 19.24 11.63 -1.85
C ILE A 11 19.11 13.05 -2.40
N THR A 12 18.10 13.28 -3.26
CA THR A 12 17.65 14.63 -3.56
C THR A 12 16.88 15.14 -2.34
N LEU A 13 17.36 16.21 -1.72
CA LEU A 13 16.62 16.90 -0.67
C LEU A 13 15.30 17.43 -1.26
N PRO A 14 14.13 17.13 -0.66
CA PRO A 14 12.88 17.71 -1.13
C PRO A 14 12.86 19.22 -0.85
N PRO A 15 12.26 20.02 -1.75
CA PRO A 15 12.07 21.45 -1.50
C PRO A 15 11.24 21.66 -0.22
N PRO A 16 11.48 22.75 0.54
CA PRO A 16 10.74 23.04 1.76
C PRO A 16 9.27 23.24 1.42
N GLY A 17 8.38 22.37 1.94
CA GLY A 17 6.93 22.49 1.75
C GLY A 17 6.18 21.18 1.52
N LEU A 18 6.88 20.08 1.21
CA LEU A 18 6.26 18.76 1.18
C LEU A 18 6.28 18.16 2.60
N THR A 19 5.10 17.92 3.16
CA THR A 19 4.92 17.13 4.38
C THR A 19 5.68 15.81 4.25
N ARG A 20 6.53 15.49 5.23
CA ARG A 20 7.36 14.29 5.24
C ARG A 20 6.47 13.04 5.25
N VAL A 21 6.14 12.51 4.07
CA VAL A 21 5.49 11.20 3.94
C VAL A 21 6.54 10.17 4.33
N SER A 22 6.32 9.47 5.44
CA SER A 22 7.11 8.29 5.79
C SER A 22 6.78 7.19 4.79
N ALA A 23 7.63 7.02 3.78
CA ALA A 23 7.53 5.94 2.81
C ALA A 23 8.34 4.72 3.30
N LEU A 24 7.72 3.55 3.32
CA LEU A 24 8.40 2.30 3.66
C LEU A 24 8.92 1.63 2.39
N THR A 25 10.23 1.48 2.23
CA THR A 25 10.75 0.74 1.06
C THR A 25 10.62 -0.77 1.23
N VAL A 26 9.97 -1.43 0.27
CA VAL A 26 9.92 -2.90 0.16
C VAL A 26 10.62 -3.33 -1.13
N CYS A 27 11.60 -4.24 -1.01
CA CYS A 27 12.28 -4.82 -2.16
C CYS A 27 11.65 -6.18 -2.52
N GLY A 28 11.26 -6.33 -3.79
CA GLY A 28 10.78 -7.59 -4.36
C GLY A 28 11.71 -8.08 -5.47
N SER A 29 11.51 -9.32 -5.89
CA SER A 29 12.20 -9.91 -7.05
C SER A 29 11.19 -10.38 -8.08
N VAL A 30 11.47 -10.14 -9.36
CA VAL A 30 10.60 -10.56 -10.46
C VAL A 30 10.29 -12.05 -10.39
N GLY A 31 9.01 -12.39 -10.59
CA GLY A 31 8.47 -13.76 -10.54
C GLY A 31 8.21 -14.29 -9.13
N ARG A 32 8.49 -13.52 -8.07
CA ARG A 32 8.15 -13.89 -6.68
C ARG A 32 7.03 -13.01 -6.16
N ASP A 33 6.34 -13.52 -5.15
CA ASP A 33 5.32 -12.74 -4.46
C ASP A 33 5.99 -11.69 -3.55
N VAL A 34 5.39 -10.50 -3.48
CA VAL A 34 5.85 -9.42 -2.60
C VAL A 34 4.68 -8.93 -1.77
N THR A 35 4.91 -8.71 -0.47
CA THR A 35 3.89 -8.21 0.45
C THR A 35 4.24 -6.82 0.94
N LEU A 36 3.37 -5.85 0.64
CA LEU A 36 3.43 -4.48 1.12
C LEU A 36 2.64 -4.41 2.44
N PRO A 37 3.28 -4.09 3.57
CA PRO A 37 2.60 -4.14 4.85
C PRO A 37 1.65 -2.96 4.99
N CYS A 38 0.46 -3.20 5.54
CA CYS A 38 -0.42 -2.16 6.05
C CYS A 38 -1.33 -2.78 7.12
N ARG A 39 -1.22 -2.25 8.35
CA ARG A 39 -1.98 -2.75 9.51
C ARG A 39 -2.52 -1.59 10.32
N TYR A 40 -3.72 -1.74 10.83
CA TYR A 40 -4.37 -0.74 11.69
C TYR A 40 -5.01 -1.39 12.91
N SER A 41 -5.26 -0.59 13.95
CA SER A 41 -5.89 -1.07 15.17
C SER A 41 -7.41 -1.10 15.02
N VAL A 42 -7.96 -2.29 14.75
CA VAL A 42 -9.43 -2.51 14.77
C VAL A 42 -10.01 -2.26 16.16
N ARG A 43 -9.24 -2.45 17.23
CA ARG A 43 -9.68 -2.15 18.60
C ARG A 43 -10.00 -0.67 18.78
N ASP A 44 -9.20 0.21 18.18
CA ASP A 44 -9.33 1.66 18.36
C ASP A 44 -10.26 2.31 17.33
N HIS A 45 -10.36 1.72 16.13
CA HIS A 45 -11.09 2.32 15.00
C HIS A 45 -12.28 1.51 14.49
N GLY A 46 -12.48 0.29 15.00
CA GLY A 46 -13.45 -0.66 14.46
C GLY A 46 -13.03 -1.25 13.12
N VAL A 47 -13.80 -2.22 12.62
CA VAL A 47 -13.62 -2.74 11.26
C VAL A 47 -14.22 -1.73 10.28
N THR A 48 -13.46 -1.33 9.28
CA THR A 48 -13.84 -0.26 8.35
C THR A 48 -13.34 -0.51 6.93
N THR A 49 -13.76 0.34 5.98
CA THR A 49 -13.36 0.25 4.58
C THR A 49 -11.90 0.63 4.40
N MET A 50 -11.27 0.04 3.39
CA MET A 50 -9.90 0.36 3.03
C MET A 50 -9.68 0.18 1.53
N CYS A 51 -8.63 0.80 1.02
CA CYS A 51 -8.21 0.64 -0.35
C CYS A 51 -6.69 0.74 -0.49
N TRP A 52 -6.19 0.06 -1.52
CA TRP A 52 -4.86 0.28 -2.07
C TRP A 52 -4.97 0.95 -3.43
N GLY A 53 -4.06 1.89 -3.68
CA GLY A 53 -3.90 2.57 -4.96
C GLY A 53 -2.43 2.63 -5.39
N ARG A 54 -2.20 2.89 -6.68
CA ARG A 54 -0.85 3.14 -7.22
C ARG A 54 -0.53 4.64 -7.30
N GLY A 55 0.70 4.97 -6.94
CA GLY A 55 1.21 6.34 -6.90
C GLY A 55 1.05 6.99 -5.52
N GLU A 56 1.19 8.32 -5.50
CA GLU A 56 1.02 9.10 -4.28
C GLU A 56 -0.44 9.06 -3.78
N LEU A 57 -0.60 8.97 -2.45
CA LEU A 57 -1.93 9.00 -1.84
C LEU A 57 -2.57 10.39 -1.98
N PRO A 58 -3.79 10.49 -2.52
CA PRO A 58 -4.49 11.76 -2.57
C PRO A 58 -4.91 12.22 -1.15
N LEU A 59 -5.32 13.48 -1.05
CA LEU A 59 -5.88 14.03 0.18
C LEU A 59 -7.15 13.27 0.62
N SER A 60 -7.96 12.79 -0.33
CA SER A 60 -9.18 12.02 -0.09
C SER A 60 -9.28 10.80 -1.00
N GLY A 61 -9.78 9.68 -0.46
CA GLY A 61 -9.98 8.43 -1.21
C GLY A 61 -8.69 7.71 -1.62
N CYS A 62 -8.79 6.79 -2.58
CA CYS A 62 -7.64 6.16 -3.23
C CYS A 62 -7.62 6.54 -4.70
N ASN A 63 -6.49 7.10 -5.16
CA ASN A 63 -6.25 7.28 -6.58
C ASN A 63 -5.72 5.97 -7.20
N ASN A 64 -6.02 5.72 -8.48
CA ASN A 64 -5.59 4.51 -9.19
C ASN A 64 -5.80 3.22 -8.39
N MET A 65 -7.02 3.03 -7.89
CA MET A 65 -7.38 1.94 -6.99
C MET A 65 -7.10 0.58 -7.64
N ILE A 66 -6.41 -0.30 -6.90
CA ILE A 66 -6.07 -1.65 -7.34
C ILE A 66 -6.79 -2.74 -6.55
N ILE A 67 -7.17 -2.46 -5.30
CA ILE A 67 -7.99 -3.34 -4.47
C ILE A 67 -8.68 -2.53 -3.37
N SER A 68 -9.91 -2.90 -3.00
CA SER A 68 -10.65 -2.31 -1.87
C SER A 68 -11.47 -3.35 -1.11
N THR A 69 -11.85 -3.03 0.12
CA THR A 69 -12.73 -3.87 0.95
C THR A 69 -13.84 -3.05 1.58
N ASP A 70 -14.96 -3.68 1.86
CA ASP A 70 -16.02 -3.15 2.74
C ASP A 70 -15.71 -3.34 4.24
N GLY A 71 -14.50 -3.79 4.57
CA GLY A 71 -14.02 -4.14 5.91
C GLY A 71 -14.16 -5.63 6.25
N GLN A 72 -15.06 -6.35 5.59
CA GLN A 72 -15.28 -7.79 5.83
C GLN A 72 -14.71 -8.64 4.70
N ARG A 73 -14.85 -8.17 3.46
CA ARG A 73 -14.39 -8.88 2.25
C ARG A 73 -13.89 -7.89 1.21
N VAL A 74 -13.13 -8.42 0.24
CA VAL A 74 -12.75 -7.65 -0.94
C VAL A 74 -14.00 -7.30 -1.73
N ASP A 75 -14.17 -6.01 -2.00
CA ASP A 75 -15.30 -5.46 -2.75
C ASP A 75 -14.93 -5.29 -4.23
N SER A 76 -13.70 -4.82 -4.50
CA SER A 76 -13.19 -4.68 -5.86
C SER A 76 -11.70 -5.04 -5.95
N ARG A 77 -11.28 -5.57 -7.11
CA ARG A 77 -9.85 -5.71 -7.46
C ARG A 77 -9.64 -5.47 -8.95
N LEU A 78 -8.51 -4.87 -9.28
CA LEU A 78 -8.10 -4.63 -10.68
C LEU A 78 -7.47 -5.87 -11.33
N SER A 79 -6.86 -6.75 -10.53
CA SER A 79 -6.20 -7.96 -11.01
C SER A 79 -6.21 -9.04 -9.94
N GLU A 80 -6.37 -10.30 -10.35
CA GLU A 80 -6.22 -11.47 -9.47
C GLU A 80 -4.83 -11.62 -8.86
N ARG A 81 -3.82 -10.90 -9.36
CA ARG A 81 -2.50 -10.86 -8.72
C ARG A 81 -2.50 -10.08 -7.40
N TYR A 82 -3.46 -9.17 -7.19
CA TYR A 82 -3.55 -8.39 -5.96
C TYR A 82 -4.40 -9.13 -4.94
N GLN A 83 -3.80 -9.51 -3.81
CA GLN A 83 -4.43 -10.31 -2.77
C GLN A 83 -4.26 -9.67 -1.40
N LEU A 84 -5.30 -9.77 -0.57
CA LEU A 84 -5.24 -9.45 0.86
C LEU A 84 -5.30 -10.77 1.62
N LEU A 85 -4.12 -11.28 2.00
CA LEU A 85 -3.99 -12.60 2.64
C LEU A 85 -4.08 -12.54 4.17
N GLY A 86 -4.02 -11.34 4.75
CA GLY A 86 -4.20 -11.09 6.17
C GLY A 86 -5.65 -11.20 6.62
N GLN A 87 -5.86 -11.21 7.94
CA GLN A 87 -7.19 -11.19 8.52
C GLN A 87 -7.74 -9.75 8.52
N LEU A 88 -8.67 -9.46 7.59
CA LEU A 88 -9.27 -8.12 7.44
C LEU A 88 -9.93 -7.62 8.73
N THR A 89 -10.69 -8.47 9.41
CA THR A 89 -11.34 -8.15 10.69
C THR A 89 -10.37 -8.00 11.86
N GLY A 90 -9.11 -8.46 11.69
CA GLY A 90 -8.01 -8.25 12.61
C GLY A 90 -7.15 -7.01 12.28
N GLY A 91 -7.49 -6.30 11.21
CA GLY A 91 -6.79 -5.08 10.78
C GLY A 91 -5.56 -5.32 9.93
N ASP A 92 -5.30 -6.55 9.50
CA ASP A 92 -4.21 -6.85 8.55
C ASP A 92 -4.71 -6.76 7.12
N VAL A 93 -4.39 -5.62 6.50
CA VAL A 93 -4.82 -5.23 5.15
C VAL A 93 -3.61 -5.10 4.22
N SER A 94 -2.54 -5.83 4.53
CA SER A 94 -1.31 -5.88 3.75
C SER A 94 -1.57 -6.44 2.34
N LEU A 95 -1.06 -5.75 1.32
CA LEU A 95 -1.23 -6.15 -0.07
C LEU A 95 -0.15 -7.15 -0.47
N THR A 96 -0.55 -8.32 -0.97
CA THR A 96 0.36 -9.25 -1.65
C THR A 96 0.16 -9.15 -3.15
N ILE A 97 1.25 -8.93 -3.88
CA ILE A 97 1.29 -8.93 -5.35
C ILE A 97 1.91 -10.24 -5.78
N LEU A 98 1.11 -11.11 -6.41
CA LEU A 98 1.57 -12.39 -6.90
C LEU A 98 2.41 -12.23 -8.15
N HIS A 99 3.47 -13.04 -8.26
CA HIS A 99 4.38 -13.08 -9.41
C HIS A 99 4.79 -11.67 -9.87
N ALA A 100 5.49 -10.94 -9.00
CA ALA A 100 5.86 -9.56 -9.23
C ALA A 100 6.57 -9.37 -10.58
N GLN A 101 6.26 -8.27 -11.26
CA GLN A 101 6.84 -7.88 -12.53
C GLN A 101 7.66 -6.60 -12.36
N GLU A 102 8.56 -6.31 -13.28
CA GLU A 102 9.34 -5.06 -13.22
C GLU A 102 8.43 -3.82 -13.27
N SER A 103 7.33 -3.91 -14.04
CA SER A 103 6.26 -2.91 -14.10
C SER A 103 5.48 -2.75 -12.81
N ASP A 104 5.68 -3.63 -11.82
CA ASP A 104 5.11 -3.46 -10.49
C ASP A 104 5.91 -2.51 -9.60
N SER A 105 7.09 -2.07 -10.04
CA SER A 105 7.88 -1.07 -9.32
C SER A 105 7.17 0.28 -9.28
N GLY A 106 7.22 0.96 -8.13
CA GLY A 106 6.65 2.28 -7.93
C GLY A 106 6.03 2.42 -6.55
N PHE A 107 5.39 3.57 -6.31
CA PHE A 107 4.70 3.85 -5.05
C PHE A 107 3.34 3.17 -4.98
N TYR A 108 3.01 2.73 -3.77
CA TYR A 108 1.70 2.24 -3.41
C TYR A 108 1.17 2.97 -2.19
N GLY A 109 -0.12 3.25 -2.21
CA GLY A 109 -0.82 3.91 -1.13
C GLY A 109 -1.83 2.99 -0.48
N CYS A 110 -1.70 2.74 0.82
CA CYS A 110 -2.75 2.16 1.65
C CYS A 110 -3.54 3.28 2.33
N ARG A 111 -4.86 3.23 2.25
CA ARG A 111 -5.77 4.09 3.01
C ARG A 111 -6.80 3.24 3.73
N VAL A 112 -6.92 3.43 5.04
CA VAL A 112 -8.01 2.89 5.87
C VAL A 112 -8.88 4.06 6.30
N GLU A 113 -10.18 3.97 6.03
CA GLU A 113 -11.13 5.03 6.32
C GLU A 113 -11.48 5.06 7.80
N ILE A 114 -11.04 6.09 8.52
CA ILE A 114 -11.36 6.26 9.94
C ILE A 114 -12.38 7.39 10.04
N PRO A 115 -13.58 7.13 10.61
CA PRO A 115 -14.62 8.15 10.73
C PRO A 115 -14.11 9.46 11.35
N GLY A 116 -14.47 10.59 10.74
CA GLY A 116 -14.05 11.93 11.15
C GLY A 116 -13.18 12.62 10.09
N TRP A 117 -13.04 13.94 10.20
CA TRP A 117 -12.28 14.73 9.23
C TRP A 117 -10.77 14.47 9.36
N PHE A 118 -10.14 14.03 8.27
CA PHE A 118 -8.69 13.83 8.14
C PHE A 118 -8.06 12.76 9.05
N ASN A 119 -8.85 11.80 9.54
CA ASN A 119 -8.37 10.77 10.48
C ASN A 119 -7.85 9.50 9.80
N ASP A 120 -7.94 9.41 8.47
CA ASP A 120 -7.57 8.20 7.74
C ASP A 120 -6.16 7.73 8.07
N HIS A 121 -6.03 6.43 8.35
CA HIS A 121 -4.72 5.82 8.42
C HIS A 121 -4.18 5.67 6.99
N LYS A 122 -3.05 6.33 6.72
CA LYS A 122 -2.41 6.37 5.40
C LYS A 122 -0.97 5.90 5.50
N LEU A 123 -0.58 5.00 4.59
CA LEU A 123 0.79 4.51 4.48
C LEU A 123 1.20 4.46 3.01
N THR A 124 2.35 5.03 2.70
CA THR A 124 3.00 4.89 1.39
C THR A 124 4.13 3.88 1.48
N VAL A 125 4.18 2.98 0.50
CA VAL A 125 5.21 1.94 0.35
C VAL A 125 5.91 2.14 -0.99
#